data_AF-A0A7J8Y8Q2-F1
#
_entry.id   AF-A0A7J8Y8Q2-F1
#
_cell.length_a   1.000
_cell.length_b   1.000
_cell.length_c   1.000
_cell.angle_alpha   90.00
_cell.angle_beta   90.00
_cell.angle_gamma   90.00
#
_symmetry.space_group_name_H-M   'P 1'
#
loop_
_entity.id
_entity.type
_entity.pdbx_description
1 polymer ?
#
loop_
_entity_poly.entity_id
_entity_poly.type
_entity_poly.pdbx_seq_one_letter_code
_entity_poly.pdbx_strand_id
1 'polypeptide(L)'
;MSVIEEGNWVYLNIDGIMKLDSGLTTVGGILKDGHGVRSLGLTGVWVVVWFLMRIYGNLLDISQWKLEYIPREMNLKANCIAKMTFDRNEGLHLVEDIPFNWIKLL
;
A
#
# COMPACT_ATOMS: atom_id res chain seq x y z
N MET A 1 -22.51 -10.24 14.40
CA MET A 1 -22.11 -9.41 13.25
C MET A 1 -22.22 -7.97 13.74
N SER A 2 -21.13 -7.36 14.19
CA SER A 2 -21.15 -5.98 14.69
C SER A 2 -21.13 -5.04 13.50
N VAL A 3 -22.20 -4.25 13.38
CA VAL A 3 -22.28 -3.12 12.45
C VAL A 3 -21.29 -2.08 12.94
N ILE A 4 -20.20 -1.88 12.19
CA ILE A 4 -19.33 -0.72 12.39
C ILE A 4 -20.16 0.46 11.90
N GLU A 5 -20.48 1.41 12.78
CA GLU A 5 -21.17 2.66 12.43
C GLU A 5 -20.46 3.35 11.26
N GLU A 6 -21.18 4.19 10.50
CA GLU A 6 -20.69 5.01 9.37
C GLU A 6 -19.64 6.06 9.81
N GLY A 7 -18.56 5.63 10.47
CA GLY A 7 -17.40 6.45 10.74
C GLY A 7 -16.52 6.60 9.49
N ASN A 8 -15.65 7.61 9.50
CA ASN A 8 -14.59 7.77 8.51
C ASN A 8 -13.62 6.59 8.57
N TRP A 9 -13.88 5.55 7.78
CA TRP A 9 -12.98 4.41 7.65
C TRP A 9 -11.96 4.67 6.55
N VAL A 10 -10.76 4.15 6.77
CA VAL A 10 -9.70 4.12 5.77
C VAL A 10 -9.19 2.69 5.71
N TYR A 11 -9.19 2.13 4.52
CA TYR A 11 -8.65 0.81 4.23
C TYR A 11 -7.32 0.97 3.51
N LEU A 12 -6.27 0.38 4.08
CA LEU A 12 -4.93 0.37 3.49
C LEU A 12 -4.52 -1.07 3.24
N ASN A 13 -4.28 -1.39 1.98
CA ASN A 13 -3.72 -2.67 1.56
C ASN A 13 -2.32 -2.43 0.99
N ILE A 14 -1.32 -3.18 1.46
CA ILE A 14 0.08 -3.01 1.07
C ILE A 14 0.67 -4.36 0.66
N ASP A 15 1.60 -4.32 -0.29
CA ASP A 15 2.49 -5.44 -0.64
C ASP A 15 3.91 -4.90 -0.81
N GLY A 16 4.89 -5.75 -0.51
CA GLY A 16 6.30 -5.38 -0.50
C GLY A 16 7.14 -6.28 -1.40
N ILE A 17 8.14 -5.69 -2.07
CA ILE A 17 9.14 -6.42 -2.84
C ILE A 17 10.51 -5.95 -2.39
N MET A 18 11.43 -6.90 -2.18
CA MET A 18 12.81 -6.62 -1.85
C MET A 18 13.72 -7.35 -2.82
N LYS A 19 14.71 -6.65 -3.35
CA LYS A 19 15.80 -7.25 -4.13
C LYS A 19 17.02 -7.40 -3.23
N LEU A 20 17.33 -8.65 -2.90
CA LEU A 20 18.42 -8.99 -1.98
C LEU A 20 19.78 -8.45 -2.46
N ASP A 21 20.03 -8.52 -3.78
CA ASP A 21 21.32 -8.16 -4.35
C ASP A 21 21.62 -6.66 -4.34
N SER A 22 20.58 -5.82 -4.41
CA SER A 22 20.73 -4.36 -4.44
C SER A 22 20.39 -3.70 -3.11
N GLY A 23 19.87 -4.45 -2.13
CA GLY A 23 19.32 -3.90 -0.90
C GLY A 23 18.14 -2.95 -1.11
N LEU A 24 17.51 -2.97 -2.30
CA LEU A 24 16.39 -2.09 -2.63
C LEU A 24 15.08 -2.73 -2.17
N THR A 25 14.25 -1.94 -1.48
CA THR A 25 12.90 -2.35 -1.06
C THR A 25 11.89 -1.41 -1.67
N THR A 26 10.81 -1.97 -2.21
CA THR A 26 9.62 -1.23 -2.62
C THR A 26 8.39 -1.73 -1.92
N VAL A 27 7.45 -0.82 -1.69
CA VAL A 27 6.12 -1.12 -1.17
C VAL A 27 5.11 -0.47 -2.10
N GLY A 28 4.17 -1.27 -2.57
CA GLY A 28 3.00 -0.80 -3.28
C GLY A 28 1.78 -0.91 -2.38
N GLY A 29 0.87 0.04 -2.49
CA GLY A 29 -0.34 0.02 -1.68
C GLY A 29 -1.54 0.65 -2.35
N ILE A 30 -2.70 0.32 -1.81
CA ILE A 30 -3.98 0.91 -2.16
C ILE A 30 -4.60 1.46 -0.88
N LEU A 31 -4.94 2.74 -0.93
CA LEU A 31 -5.75 3.41 0.05
C LEU A 31 -7.17 3.52 -0.48
N LYS A 32 -8.16 3.14 0.32
CA LYS A 32 -9.58 3.30 0.00
C LYS A 32 -10.30 3.98 1.16
N ASP A 33 -11.13 4.95 0.84
CA ASP A 33 -11.98 5.66 1.78
C ASP A 33 -13.39 5.86 1.18
N GLY A 34 -14.21 6.69 1.82
CA GLY A 34 -15.54 7.06 1.32
C GLY A 34 -15.54 7.90 0.03
N HIS A 35 -14.37 8.41 -0.40
CA HIS A 35 -14.22 9.27 -1.57
C HIS A 35 -13.61 8.55 -2.79
N GLY A 36 -13.03 7.36 -2.60
CA GLY A 36 -12.56 6.55 -3.71
C GLY A 36 -11.35 5.68 -3.35
N VAL A 37 -10.57 5.35 -4.38
CA VAL A 37 -9.38 4.50 -4.30
C VAL A 37 -8.17 5.28 -4.80
N ARG A 38 -7.07 5.26 -4.04
CA ARG A 38 -5.79 5.89 -4.38
C ARG A 38 -4.68 4.85 -4.33
N SER A 39 -3.71 4.96 -5.23
CA SER A 39 -2.56 4.05 -5.32
C SER A 39 -1.29 4.72 -4.83
N LEU A 40 -0.51 3.97 -4.05
CA LEU A 40 0.68 4.43 -3.36
C LEU A 40 1.88 3.58 -3.77
N GLY A 41 2.99 4.22 -4.14
CA GLY A 41 4.27 3.57 -4.37
C GLY A 41 5.37 4.17 -3.49
N LEU A 42 6.14 3.31 -2.84
CA LEU A 42 7.28 3.67 -2.00
C LEU A 42 8.51 2.90 -2.47
N THR A 43 9.64 3.58 -2.63
CA THR A 43 10.93 2.97 -2.97
C THR A 43 12.02 3.45 -2.03
N GLY A 44 12.85 2.52 -1.54
CA GLY A 44 13.97 2.77 -0.65
C GLY A 44 13.72 2.24 0.77
N VAL A 45 14.72 1.58 1.34
CA VAL A 45 14.61 0.92 2.66
C VAL A 45 14.22 1.92 3.75
N TRP A 46 14.89 3.07 3.81
CA TRP A 46 14.63 4.09 4.82
C TRP A 46 13.25 4.73 4.68
N VAL A 47 12.79 4.92 3.44
CA VAL A 47 11.45 5.44 3.15
C VAL A 47 10.37 4.46 3.64
N VAL A 48 10.55 3.16 3.36
CA VAL A 48 9.62 2.11 3.81
C VAL A 48 9.62 2.00 5.33
N VAL A 49 10.79 2.00 5.98
CA VAL A 49 10.88 1.95 7.45
C VAL A 49 10.19 3.16 8.08
N TRP A 50 10.46 4.37 7.58
CA TRP A 50 9.81 5.59 8.06
C TRP A 50 8.29 5.52 7.90
N PHE A 51 7.80 5.04 6.75
CA PHE A 51 6.38 4.89 6.50
C PHE A 51 5.71 3.89 7.46
N LEU A 52 6.34 2.74 7.71
CA LEU A 52 5.83 1.76 8.68
C LEU A 52 5.79 2.34 10.10
N MET A 53 6.82 3.06 10.51
CA MET A 53 6.84 3.75 11.81
C MET A 53 5.73 4.81 11.90
N ARG A 54 5.46 5.51 10.80
CA ARG A 54 4.38 6.51 10.74
C ARG A 54 2.99 5.85 10.84
N ILE A 55 2.76 4.73 10.15
CA ILE A 55 1.53 3.94 10.30
C ILE A 55 1.39 3.49 11.75
N TYR A 56 2.44 2.90 12.33
CA TYR A 56 2.40 2.41 13.71
C TYR A 56 2.04 3.53 14.69
N GLY A 57 2.67 4.70 14.57
CA GLY A 57 2.33 5.87 15.39
C GLY A 57 0.86 6.29 15.24
N ASN A 58 0.35 6.38 14.01
CA ASN A 58 -1.05 6.73 13.79
C ASN A 58 -2.02 5.67 14.36
N LEU A 59 -1.67 4.38 14.28
CA LEU A 59 -2.51 3.30 14.83
C LEU A 59 -2.60 3.33 16.36
N LEU A 60 -1.62 3.93 17.06
CA LEU A 60 -1.69 4.13 18.51
C LEU A 60 -2.71 5.21 18.89
N ASP A 61 -2.90 6.22 18.05
CA ASP A 61 -3.84 7.32 18.28
C ASP A 61 -5.28 6.98 17.82
N ILE A 62 -5.44 5.97 16.97
CA ILE A 62 -6.74 5.54 16.45
C ILE A 62 -7.38 4.53 17.41
N SER A 63 -8.58 4.86 17.91
CA SER A 63 -9.31 4.05 18.89
C SER A 63 -9.75 2.68 18.36
N GLN A 64 -9.93 2.53 17.04
CA GLN A 64 -10.38 1.30 16.41
C GLN A 64 -9.64 1.04 15.09
N TRP A 65 -8.89 -0.04 15.03
CA TRP A 65 -8.26 -0.53 13.81
C TRP A 65 -8.21 -2.06 13.80
N LYS A 66 -8.01 -2.63 12.62
CA LYS A 66 -7.85 -4.07 12.43
C LYS A 66 -6.78 -4.32 11.39
N LEU A 67 -5.91 -5.30 11.66
CA LEU A 67 -4.99 -5.85 10.68
C LEU A 67 -5.53 -7.20 10.20
N GLU A 68 -5.64 -7.36 8.89
CA GLU A 68 -6.06 -8.61 8.26
C GLU A 68 -4.99 -9.08 7.28
N TYR A 69 -4.69 -10.38 7.32
CA TYR A 69 -3.86 -11.00 6.30
C TYR A 69 -4.69 -11.30 5.06
N ILE A 70 -4.19 -10.88 3.90
CA ILE A 70 -4.80 -11.14 2.59
C ILE A 70 -3.81 -11.98 1.78
N PRO A 71 -4.19 -13.17 1.29
CA PRO A 71 -3.35 -13.98 0.41
C PRO A 71 -2.88 -13.18 -0.81
N ARG A 72 -1.66 -13.43 -1.27
CA ARG A 72 -1.03 -12.66 -2.34
C ARG A 72 -1.83 -12.70 -3.64
N GLU A 73 -2.48 -13.83 -3.91
CA GLU A 73 -3.35 -14.07 -5.07
C GLU A 73 -4.59 -13.16 -5.05
N MET A 74 -4.99 -12.69 -3.87
CA MET A 74 -6.09 -11.75 -3.68
C MET A 74 -5.59 -10.29 -3.58
N ASN A 75 -4.27 -10.08 -3.45
CA ASN A 75 -3.63 -8.77 -3.34
C ASN A 75 -2.89 -8.32 -4.61
N LEU A 76 -3.39 -8.74 -5.79
CA LEU A 76 -2.71 -8.53 -7.07
C LEU A 76 -2.46 -7.05 -7.38
N LYS A 77 -3.37 -6.16 -6.96
CA LYS A 77 -3.25 -4.73 -7.21
C LYS A 77 -2.08 -4.08 -6.46
N ALA A 78 -1.95 -4.30 -5.16
CA ALA A 78 -0.84 -3.76 -4.38
C ALA A 78 0.49 -4.38 -4.83
N ASN A 79 0.51 -5.68 -5.13
CA ASN A 79 1.65 -6.38 -5.72
C ASN A 79 2.09 -5.75 -7.05
N CYS A 80 1.14 -5.44 -7.93
CA CYS A 80 1.42 -4.82 -9.22
C CYS A 80 2.03 -3.42 -9.02
N ILE A 81 1.47 -2.60 -8.12
CA ILE A 81 2.02 -1.28 -7.79
C ILE A 81 3.44 -1.40 -7.21
N ALA A 82 3.69 -2.38 -6.34
CA ALA A 82 5.02 -2.61 -5.76
C ALA A 82 6.05 -2.92 -6.85
N LYS A 83 5.67 -3.72 -7.86
CA LYS A 83 6.49 -4.00 -9.05
C LYS A 83 6.70 -2.75 -9.90
N MET A 84 5.67 -1.96 -10.16
CA MET A 84 5.81 -0.72 -10.96
C MET A 84 6.69 0.33 -10.28
N THR A 85 6.66 0.36 -8.95
CA THR A 85 7.48 1.30 -8.17
C THR A 85 8.93 0.84 -8.09
N PHE A 86 9.19 -0.46 -8.32
CA PHE A 86 10.51 -1.07 -8.32
C PHE A 86 11.49 -0.43 -9.32
N ASP A 87 10.99 -0.06 -10.50
CA ASP A 87 11.82 0.55 -11.56
C ASP A 87 11.95 2.08 -11.43
N ARG A 88 11.37 2.67 -10.38
CA ARG A 88 11.41 4.13 -10.14
C ARG A 88 12.53 4.51 -9.19
N ASN A 89 12.94 5.79 -9.26
CA ASN A 89 13.88 6.37 -8.31
C ASN A 89 13.32 6.29 -6.87
N GLU A 90 14.22 6.23 -5.89
CA GLU A 90 13.86 6.26 -4.47
C GLU A 90 12.93 7.42 -4.12
N GLY A 91 11.99 7.17 -3.20
CA GLY A 91 11.03 8.17 -2.74
C GLY A 91 9.59 7.66 -2.63
N LEU A 92 8.72 8.60 -2.25
CA LEU A 92 7.28 8.43 -2.19
C LEU A 92 6.66 8.96 -3.49
N HIS A 93 5.92 8.11 -4.19
CA HIS A 93 5.28 8.45 -5.45
C HIS A 93 3.79 8.13 -5.39
N LEU A 94 2.95 9.10 -5.74
CA LEU A 94 1.55 8.80 -6.04
C LEU A 94 1.50 8.13 -7.41
N VAL A 95 0.86 6.97 -7.49
CA VAL A 95 0.75 6.24 -8.76
C VAL A 95 -0.61 6.57 -9.35
N GLU A 96 -0.70 7.73 -10.02
CA GLU A 96 -1.96 8.22 -10.60
C GLU A 96 -2.31 7.47 -11.90
N ASP A 97 -1.30 7.08 -12.68
CA ASP A 97 -1.48 6.40 -13.96
C ASP A 97 -1.01 4.94 -13.87
N ILE A 98 -1.87 4.05 -13.38
CA ILE A 98 -1.72 2.61 -13.65
C ILE A 98 -2.09 2.43 -15.13
N PRO A 99 -1.16 2.02 -16.02
CA PRO A 99 -1.45 1.94 -17.45
C PRO A 99 -2.66 1.04 -17.72
N PHE A 100 -3.61 1.54 -18.51
CA PHE A 100 -4.92 0.90 -18.77
C PHE A 100 -4.83 -0.56 -19.21
N ASN A 101 -3.74 -0.95 -19.87
CA ASN A 101 -3.49 -2.32 -20.33
C ASN A 101 -3.29 -3.33 -19.19
N TRP A 102 -2.94 -2.87 -17.98
CA TRP A 102 -2.75 -3.72 -16.80
C TRP A 102 -4.02 -3.83 -15.96
N ILE A 103 -5.00 -2.96 -16.16
CA ILE A 103 -6.33 -3.07 -15.56
C ILE A 103 -7.06 -4.33 -16.06
N LYS A 104 -6.73 -4.81 -17.27
CA LYS A 104 -7.27 -6.08 -17.81
C LYS A 104 -6.70 -7.34 -17.14
N LEU A 105 -5.65 -7.21 -16.33
CA LEU A 105 -5.07 -8.30 -15.53
C LEU A 105 -5.51 -8.24 -14.05
N LEU A 106 -6.44 -7.34 -13.72
CA LEU A 106 -7.08 -7.14 -12.40
C LEU A 106 -8.54 -7.60 -12.42
#